data_AF-A0A3D4WC39-F1
#
_entry.id   AF-A0A3D4WC39-F1
#
_cell.length_a   1.000
_cell.length_b   1.000
_cell.length_c   1.000
_cell.angle_alpha   90.00
_cell.angle_beta   90.00
_cell.angle_gamma   90.00
#
_symmetry.space_group_name_H-M   'P 1'
#
loop_
_entity.id
_entity.type
_entity.pdbx_description
1 polymer ?
#
loop_
_entity_poly.entity_id
_entity_poly.type
_entity_poly.pdbx_seq_one_letter_code
_entity_poly.pdbx_strand_id
1 'polypeptide(L)'
;MLLLLTAGLQAQTLRQLDRQIATMLASPNTAIVNEGQHLQSLVADLYPTLYIIKGELSYNGGNYPVRVECDAASITSLYQPLPSYSGVEIIIIKMNSPAELGARVDLTRLTAFSQLKYIYFLCTFDVCPEFNQSRTCVEERLSPMLSGPGDGALMLLYKVSIPS
;
A
#
# COMPACT_ATOMS: atom_id res chain seq x y z
N MET A 1 -11.36 -17.47 -36.57
CA MET A 1 -10.47 -16.29 -36.48
C MET A 1 -10.28 -15.99 -35.01
N LEU A 2 -9.10 -16.30 -34.47
CA LEU A 2 -8.79 -16.25 -33.04
C LEU A 2 -8.32 -14.83 -32.70
N LEU A 3 -9.17 -14.01 -32.08
CA LEU A 3 -8.79 -12.73 -31.48
C LEU A 3 -8.58 -12.95 -29.98
N LEU A 4 -7.37 -13.38 -29.61
CA LEU A 4 -6.94 -13.27 -28.22
C LEU A 4 -6.57 -11.82 -27.97
N LEU A 5 -7.54 -11.09 -27.41
CA LEU A 5 -7.38 -9.78 -26.80
C LEU A 5 -6.25 -9.89 -25.76
N THR A 6 -5.10 -9.31 -26.06
CA THR A 6 -4.15 -8.93 -25.01
C THR A 6 -4.83 -7.84 -24.20
N ALA A 7 -5.51 -8.22 -23.11
CA ALA A 7 -5.87 -7.29 -22.07
C ALA A 7 -4.57 -6.63 -21.59
N GLY A 8 -4.34 -5.39 -22.01
CA GLY A 8 -3.20 -4.62 -21.51
C GLY A 8 -3.35 -4.53 -20.00
N LEU A 9 -2.40 -5.09 -19.25
CA LEU A 9 -2.20 -4.70 -17.86
C LEU A 9 -2.02 -3.18 -17.88
N GLN A 10 -3.02 -2.42 -17.42
CA GLN A 10 -2.72 -1.07 -16.95
C GLN A 10 -1.73 -1.25 -15.80
N ALA A 11 -0.48 -0.86 -16.03
CA ALA A 11 0.52 -0.83 -14.98
C ALA A 11 -0.03 0.04 -13.85
N GLN A 12 -0.15 -0.54 -12.66
CA GLN A 12 -0.71 0.18 -11.53
C GLN A 12 0.23 1.32 -11.16
N THR A 13 -0.29 2.53 -11.12
CA THR A 13 0.51 3.72 -10.86
C THR A 13 0.77 3.83 -9.36
N LEU A 14 2.04 3.71 -8.96
CA LEU A 14 2.48 3.98 -7.61
C LEU A 14 2.60 5.50 -7.41
N ARG A 15 2.04 6.04 -6.31
CA ARG A 15 1.93 7.49 -6.07
C ARG A 15 2.57 7.88 -4.75
N GLN A 16 3.24 9.03 -4.69
CA GLN A 16 3.76 9.52 -3.41
C GLN A 16 2.60 10.01 -2.53
N LEU A 17 2.53 9.52 -1.29
CA LEU A 17 1.42 9.71 -0.36
C LEU A 17 1.05 11.18 -0.13
N ASP A 18 2.01 12.00 0.29
CA ASP A 18 1.72 13.39 0.67
C ASP A 18 1.28 14.23 -0.54
N ARG A 19 1.91 14.03 -1.70
CA ARG A 19 1.53 14.65 -2.98
C ARG A 19 0.13 14.22 -3.41
N GLN A 20 -0.20 12.94 -3.25
CA GLN A 20 -1.51 12.41 -3.62
C GLN A 20 -2.61 12.96 -2.71
N ILE A 21 -2.39 12.99 -1.39
CA ILE A 21 -3.32 13.62 -0.44
C ILE A 21 -3.50 15.10 -0.78
N ALA A 22 -2.42 15.86 -0.98
CA ALA A 22 -2.51 17.27 -1.36
C ALA A 22 -3.30 17.49 -2.66
N THR A 23 -3.10 16.63 -3.65
CA THR A 23 -3.86 16.66 -4.92
C THR A 23 -5.35 16.40 -4.69
N MET A 24 -5.70 15.42 -3.85
CA MET A 24 -7.10 15.09 -3.54
C MET A 24 -7.79 16.23 -2.79
N LEU A 25 -7.11 16.83 -1.81
CA LEU A 25 -7.63 17.94 -1.00
C LEU A 25 -7.81 19.24 -1.79
N ALA A 26 -7.02 19.45 -2.85
CA ALA A 26 -7.14 20.61 -3.73
C ALA A 26 -8.22 20.44 -4.83
N SER A 27 -8.86 19.26 -4.91
CA SER A 27 -9.87 18.98 -5.92
C SER A 27 -11.12 19.86 -5.76
N PRO A 28 -11.73 20.34 -6.85
CA PRO A 28 -13.04 21.01 -6.78
C PRO A 28 -14.19 20.03 -6.49
N ASN A 29 -13.95 18.72 -6.55
CA ASN A 29 -14.95 17.68 -6.28
C ASN A 29 -14.92 17.27 -4.80
N THR A 30 -16.00 17.56 -4.06
CA THR A 30 -16.13 17.26 -2.63
C THR A 30 -15.95 15.77 -2.30
N ALA A 31 -16.36 14.85 -3.19
CA ALA A 31 -16.16 13.42 -2.94
C ALA A 31 -14.66 13.06 -2.92
N ILE A 32 -13.86 13.62 -3.83
CA ILE A 32 -12.41 13.43 -3.88
C ILE A 32 -11.74 14.06 -2.64
N VAL A 33 -12.22 15.23 -2.20
CA VAL A 33 -11.73 15.87 -0.98
C VAL A 33 -11.99 15.00 0.25
N ASN A 34 -13.21 14.45 0.38
CA ASN A 34 -13.56 13.56 1.48
C ASN A 34 -12.71 12.27 1.48
N GLU A 35 -12.46 11.68 0.31
CA GLU A 35 -11.53 10.55 0.19
C GLU A 35 -10.10 10.93 0.58
N GLY A 36 -9.65 12.14 0.25
CA GLY A 36 -8.33 12.66 0.63
C GLY A 36 -8.20 12.85 2.14
N GLN A 37 -9.24 13.38 2.79
CA GLN A 37 -9.33 13.50 4.25
C GLN A 37 -9.35 12.14 4.92
N HIS A 38 -10.12 11.19 4.38
CA HIS A 38 -10.18 9.82 4.90
C HIS A 38 -8.83 9.11 4.78
N LEU A 39 -8.17 9.18 3.62
CA LEU A 39 -6.81 8.64 3.44
C LEU A 39 -5.81 9.28 4.42
N GLN A 40 -5.87 10.60 4.61
CA GLN A 40 -5.04 11.29 5.58
C GLN A 40 -5.28 10.78 7.01
N SER A 41 -6.54 10.58 7.40
CA SER A 41 -6.90 10.02 8.70
C SER A 41 -6.40 8.60 8.87
N LEU A 42 -6.60 7.72 7.87
CA LEU A 42 -6.15 6.33 7.90
C LEU A 42 -4.64 6.18 8.19
N VAL A 43 -3.82 7.11 7.69
CA VAL A 43 -2.35 7.08 7.88
C VAL A 43 -1.87 7.81 9.13
N ALA A 44 -2.61 8.81 9.64
CA ALA A 44 -2.15 9.69 10.72
C ALA A 44 -2.84 9.46 12.07
N ASP A 45 -4.10 9.06 12.07
CA ASP A 45 -4.91 8.92 13.28
C ASP A 45 -4.89 7.50 13.85
N LEU A 46 -5.44 7.34 15.05
CA LEU A 46 -5.59 6.02 15.69
C LEU A 46 -6.82 5.29 15.13
N TYR A 47 -6.60 4.08 14.63
CA TYR A 47 -7.64 3.15 14.19
C TYR A 47 -7.37 1.75 14.75
N PRO A 48 -8.42 0.90 14.89
CA PRO A 48 -8.24 -0.52 15.11
C PRO A 48 -7.28 -1.10 14.07
N THR A 49 -6.17 -1.66 14.53
CA THR A 49 -5.04 -2.05 13.69
C THR A 49 -4.62 -3.47 14.05
N LEU A 50 -4.48 -4.29 13.01
CA LEU A 50 -3.77 -5.57 13.12
C LEU A 50 -2.33 -5.37 12.69
N TYR A 51 -1.41 -5.76 13.57
CA TYR A 51 0.02 -5.80 13.29
C TYR A 51 0.41 -7.23 12.91
N ILE A 52 1.16 -7.36 11.82
CA ILE A 52 1.77 -8.62 11.39
C ILE A 52 3.27 -8.39 11.26
N ILE A 53 3.99 -8.62 12.35
CA ILE A 53 5.42 -8.27 12.47
C ILE A 53 6.19 -9.54 12.77
N LYS A 54 7.20 -9.85 11.96
CA LYS A 54 7.99 -11.09 12.03
C LYS A 54 7.12 -12.35 12.02
N GLY A 55 5.99 -12.30 11.30
CA GLY A 55 5.00 -13.36 11.22
C GLY A 55 4.04 -13.47 12.42
N GLU A 56 4.20 -12.65 13.46
CA GLU A 56 3.35 -12.64 14.64
C GLU A 56 2.19 -11.65 14.48
N LEU A 57 1.00 -12.05 14.93
CA LEU A 57 -0.22 -11.25 14.85
C LEU A 57 -0.54 -10.61 16.20
N SER A 58 -0.80 -9.30 16.19
CA SER A 58 -1.24 -8.56 17.38
C SER A 58 -2.30 -7.52 17.03
N TYR A 59 -3.33 -7.39 17.86
CA TYR A 59 -4.44 -6.47 17.65
C TYR A 59 -4.37 -5.28 18.59
N ASN A 60 -4.63 -4.09 18.07
CA ASN A 60 -4.84 -2.87 18.84
C ASN A 60 -6.20 -2.26 18.48
N GLY A 61 -6.93 -1.76 19.47
CA GLY A 61 -8.22 -1.10 19.24
C GLY A 61 -9.39 -2.05 18.90
N GLY A 62 -9.24 -3.37 19.08
CA GLY A 62 -10.30 -4.36 18.93
C GLY A 62 -10.03 -5.45 17.86
N ASN A 63 -11.01 -6.33 17.66
CA ASN A 63 -10.89 -7.52 16.77
C ASN A 63 -11.34 -7.27 15.32
N TYR A 64 -11.75 -6.04 14.99
CA TYR A 64 -12.22 -5.63 13.66
C TYR A 64 -11.31 -4.51 13.15
N PRO A 65 -10.11 -4.85 12.63
CA PRO A 65 -9.15 -3.87 12.18
C PRO A 65 -9.65 -3.11 10.95
N VAL A 66 -9.41 -1.81 10.93
CA VAL A 66 -9.55 -0.95 9.74
C VAL A 66 -8.21 -0.83 9.01
N ARG A 67 -7.10 -1.06 9.73
CA ARG A 67 -5.74 -1.04 9.21
C ARG A 67 -5.06 -2.38 9.42
N VAL A 68 -4.20 -2.74 8.47
CA VAL A 68 -3.13 -3.71 8.71
C VAL A 68 -1.79 -3.00 8.60
N GLU A 69 -0.90 -3.24 9.55
CA GLU A 69 0.52 -2.91 9.43
C GLU A 69 1.33 -4.18 9.41
N CYS A 70 2.18 -4.36 8.41
CA CYS A 70 3.09 -5.50 8.37
C CYS A 70 4.50 -5.08 7.96
N ASP A 71 5.49 -5.89 8.32
CA ASP A 71 6.81 -5.79 7.72
C ASP A 71 6.88 -6.55 6.40
N ALA A 72 7.94 -6.30 5.62
CA ALA A 72 8.14 -6.95 4.32
C ALA A 72 8.25 -8.47 4.42
N ALA A 73 8.81 -8.99 5.52
CA ALA A 73 8.93 -10.43 5.76
C ALA A 73 7.57 -11.12 5.98
N SER A 74 6.57 -10.36 6.44
CA SER A 74 5.23 -10.85 6.79
C SER A 74 4.20 -10.72 5.66
N ILE A 75 4.57 -10.25 4.47
CA ILE A 75 3.64 -10.08 3.34
C ILE A 75 2.89 -11.37 3.01
N THR A 76 3.54 -12.54 3.09
CA THR A 76 2.89 -13.82 2.78
C THR A 76 1.76 -14.17 3.75
N SER A 77 1.78 -13.66 4.97
CA SER A 77 0.72 -13.81 5.97
C SER A 77 -0.56 -13.05 5.59
N LEU A 78 -0.47 -12.02 4.74
CA LEU A 78 -1.64 -11.32 4.22
C LEU A 78 -2.51 -12.23 3.34
N TYR A 79 -1.92 -13.27 2.75
CA TYR A 79 -2.64 -14.20 1.87
C TYR A 79 -3.36 -15.31 2.64
N GLN A 80 -3.13 -15.44 3.95
CA GLN A 80 -3.86 -16.37 4.79
C GLN A 80 -5.18 -15.70 5.19
N PRO A 81 -6.33 -16.19 4.71
CA PRO A 81 -7.60 -15.50 4.93
C PRO A 81 -7.95 -15.51 6.42
N LEU A 82 -8.12 -14.32 6.99
CA LEU A 82 -8.68 -14.12 8.32
C LEU A 82 -10.03 -13.40 8.21
N PRO A 83 -11.04 -13.81 8.98
CA PRO A 83 -12.33 -13.11 8.99
C PRO A 83 -12.22 -11.61 9.31
N SER A 84 -11.20 -11.21 10.08
CA SER A 84 -10.93 -9.83 10.45
C SER A 84 -10.47 -8.94 9.29
N TYR A 85 -10.08 -9.49 8.13
CA TYR A 85 -9.59 -8.71 6.99
C TYR A 85 -10.68 -7.97 6.20
N SER A 86 -11.94 -8.38 6.30
CA SER A 86 -13.03 -7.83 5.47
C SER A 86 -13.33 -6.35 5.73
N GLY A 87 -12.95 -5.84 6.91
CA GLY A 87 -13.11 -4.44 7.32
C GLY A 87 -11.90 -3.55 7.06
N VAL A 88 -10.80 -4.12 6.59
CA VAL A 88 -9.53 -3.40 6.41
C VAL A 88 -9.59 -2.56 5.14
N GLU A 89 -9.29 -1.27 5.27
CA GLU A 89 -9.28 -0.30 4.18
C GLU A 89 -7.87 0.01 3.66
N ILE A 90 -6.84 -0.18 4.50
CA ILE A 90 -5.45 0.08 4.15
C ILE A 90 -4.52 -1.02 4.69
N ILE A 91 -3.58 -1.44 3.84
CA ILE A 91 -2.42 -2.24 4.24
C ILE A 91 -1.19 -1.32 4.18
N ILE A 92 -0.49 -1.20 5.31
CA ILE A 92 0.74 -0.43 5.45
C ILE A 92 1.90 -1.42 5.55
N ILE A 93 2.77 -1.43 4.54
CA ILE A 93 3.94 -2.28 4.47
C ILE A 93 5.15 -1.43 4.88
N LYS A 94 5.67 -1.71 6.08
CA LYS A 94 6.85 -1.03 6.60
C LYS A 94 8.11 -1.71 6.08
N MET A 95 9.00 -0.92 5.53
CA MET A 95 10.30 -1.34 5.03
C MET A 95 11.37 -0.47 5.67
N ASN A 96 12.30 -1.12 6.36
CA ASN A 96 13.33 -0.49 7.16
C ASN A 96 14.74 -0.66 6.56
N SER A 97 14.90 -1.45 5.49
CA SER A 97 16.20 -1.65 4.85
C SER A 97 16.13 -1.90 3.33
N PRO A 98 17.23 -1.64 2.59
CA PRO A 98 17.31 -1.95 1.16
C PRO A 98 17.10 -3.44 0.83
N ALA A 99 17.42 -4.35 1.76
CA ALA A 99 17.26 -5.80 1.55
C ALA A 99 15.79 -6.21 1.33
N GLU A 100 14.84 -5.39 1.79
CA GLU A 100 13.41 -5.67 1.69
C GLU A 100 12.79 -5.31 0.34
N LEU A 101 13.52 -4.60 -0.54
CA LEU A 101 13.07 -4.27 -1.91
C LEU A 101 12.85 -5.51 -2.80
N GLY A 102 13.37 -6.67 -2.39
CA GLY A 102 13.11 -7.94 -3.05
C GLY A 102 11.73 -8.54 -2.74
N ALA A 103 11.00 -8.01 -1.77
CA ALA A 103 9.70 -8.55 -1.38
C ALA A 103 8.65 -8.33 -2.49
N ARG A 104 7.65 -9.23 -2.53
CA ARG A 104 6.59 -9.25 -3.56
C ARG A 104 5.21 -9.30 -2.94
N VAL A 105 4.36 -8.35 -3.34
CA VAL A 105 2.94 -8.24 -3.03
C VAL A 105 2.15 -8.64 -4.28
N ASP A 106 1.50 -9.80 -4.21
CA ASP A 106 0.59 -10.27 -5.25
C ASP A 106 -0.83 -9.85 -4.91
N LEU A 107 -1.32 -8.89 -5.67
CA LEU A 107 -2.58 -8.22 -5.42
C LEU A 107 -3.78 -9.13 -5.67
N THR A 108 -3.61 -10.13 -6.53
CA THR A 108 -4.65 -11.13 -6.81
C THR A 108 -4.91 -12.05 -5.61
N ARG A 109 -4.01 -12.05 -4.62
CA ARG A 109 -4.08 -12.89 -3.42
C ARG A 109 -4.64 -12.16 -2.20
N LEU A 110 -5.01 -10.89 -2.34
CA LEU A 110 -5.60 -10.08 -1.27
C LEU A 110 -7.14 -10.13 -1.26
N THR A 111 -7.73 -11.22 -1.74
CA THR A 111 -9.19 -11.36 -1.93
C THR A 111 -9.99 -11.34 -0.63
N ALA A 112 -9.36 -11.62 0.52
CA ALA A 112 -9.98 -11.53 1.83
C ALA A 112 -10.23 -10.07 2.29
N PHE A 113 -9.59 -9.09 1.65
CA PHE A 113 -9.71 -7.67 1.98
C PHE A 113 -10.78 -6.98 1.14
N SER A 114 -12.05 -7.30 1.38
CA SER A 114 -13.18 -6.80 0.58
C SER A 114 -13.38 -5.28 0.59
N GLN A 115 -12.79 -4.57 1.56
CA GLN A 115 -12.88 -3.11 1.69
C GLN A 115 -11.55 -2.40 1.39
N LEU A 116 -10.55 -3.13 0.87
CA LEU A 116 -9.23 -2.57 0.60
C LEU A 116 -9.30 -1.48 -0.46
N LYS A 117 -8.85 -0.28 -0.10
CA LYS A 117 -8.73 0.87 -1.00
C LYS A 117 -7.28 1.27 -1.22
N TYR A 118 -6.39 0.96 -0.27
CA TYR A 118 -5.02 1.45 -0.28
C TYR A 118 -4.01 0.36 0.07
N ILE A 119 -2.90 0.31 -0.67
CA ILE A 119 -1.65 -0.30 -0.21
C ILE A 119 -0.60 0.79 -0.13
N TYR A 120 0.06 0.87 1.01
CA TYR A 120 0.99 1.94 1.33
C TYR A 120 2.35 1.38 1.77
N PHE A 121 3.39 1.66 0.99
CA PHE A 121 4.77 1.38 1.36
C PHE A 121 5.36 2.54 2.18
N LEU A 122 5.66 2.28 3.45
CA LEU A 122 6.38 3.19 4.33
C LEU A 122 7.84 2.76 4.41
N CYS A 123 8.71 3.48 3.70
CA CYS A 123 10.15 3.22 3.68
C CYS A 123 10.85 4.15 4.68
N THR A 124 11.61 3.60 5.63
CA THR A 124 12.39 4.38 6.61
C THR A 124 13.90 4.40 6.32
N PHE A 125 14.27 4.10 5.08
CA PHE A 125 15.65 4.10 4.59
C PHE A 125 15.72 4.84 3.25
N ASP A 126 16.93 5.18 2.81
CA ASP A 126 17.13 5.78 1.50
C ASP A 126 16.89 4.72 0.40
N VAL A 127 15.74 4.82 -0.27
CA VAL A 127 15.38 3.95 -1.40
C VAL A 127 16.24 4.25 -2.64
N CYS A 128 16.81 5.46 -2.71
CA CYS A 128 17.55 5.98 -3.86
C CYS A 128 18.93 6.56 -3.44
N PRO A 129 19.84 5.74 -2.87
CA PRO A 129 21.11 6.20 -2.30
C PRO A 129 22.14 6.69 -3.34
N GLU A 130 21.88 6.52 -4.64
CA GLU A 130 22.80 6.92 -5.70
C GLU A 130 22.63 8.40 -6.10
N PHE A 131 23.76 9.11 -6.24
CA PHE A 131 23.87 10.48 -6.72
C PHE A 131 23.51 10.56 -8.22
N ASN A 132 22.21 10.58 -8.52
CA ASN A 132 21.55 11.08 -9.75
C ASN A 132 20.06 10.70 -9.68
N GLN A 133 19.40 11.06 -8.58
CA GLN A 133 18.04 10.63 -8.28
C GLN A 133 17.06 11.12 -9.35
N SER A 134 16.70 10.23 -10.27
CA SER A 134 15.55 10.45 -11.14
C SER A 134 14.33 10.75 -10.27
N ARG A 135 13.45 11.65 -10.72
CA ARG A 135 12.17 11.93 -10.07
C ARG A 135 11.29 10.68 -9.92
N THR A 136 11.59 9.63 -10.70
CA THR A 136 10.90 8.34 -10.74
C THR A 136 11.63 7.23 -9.98
N CYS A 137 12.81 7.47 -9.38
CA CYS A 137 13.63 6.41 -8.81
C CYS A 137 12.88 5.53 -7.78
N VAL A 138 12.11 6.14 -6.88
CA VAL A 138 11.35 5.37 -5.87
C VAL A 138 10.27 4.51 -6.54
N GLU A 139 9.59 5.06 -7.54
CA GLU A 139 8.57 4.33 -8.30
C GLU A 139 9.20 3.16 -9.05
N GLU A 140 10.36 3.34 -9.68
CA GLU A 140 11.10 2.29 -10.38
C GLU A 140 11.58 1.17 -9.44
N ARG A 141 11.94 1.50 -8.19
CA ARG A 141 12.39 0.52 -7.19
C ARG A 141 11.23 -0.24 -6.54
N LEU A 142 10.10 0.40 -6.31
CA LEU A 142 8.95 -0.19 -5.61
C LEU A 142 7.93 -0.85 -6.55
N SER A 143 7.75 -0.35 -7.79
CA SER A 143 6.78 -0.92 -8.74
C SER A 143 6.98 -2.42 -8.99
N PRO A 144 8.21 -2.95 -9.12
CA PRO A 144 8.44 -4.39 -9.28
C PRO A 144 7.98 -5.23 -8.08
N MET A 145 7.83 -4.63 -6.89
CA MET A 145 7.31 -5.32 -5.71
C MET A 145 5.84 -5.69 -5.86
N LEU A 146 5.13 -5.10 -6.81
CA LEU A 146 3.70 -5.34 -7.03
C LEU A 146 3.52 -6.28 -8.21
N SER A 147 2.70 -7.32 -8.04
CA SER A 147 2.36 -8.25 -9.11
C SER A 147 0.87 -8.50 -9.19
N GLY A 148 0.43 -8.90 -10.40
CA GLY A 148 -0.96 -9.16 -10.72
C GLY A 148 -1.76 -7.89 -10.99
N PRO A 149 -2.90 -8.00 -11.70
CA PRO A 149 -3.82 -6.88 -11.81
C PRO A 149 -4.44 -6.61 -10.43
N GLY A 150 -4.27 -5.39 -9.93
CA GLY A 150 -5.10 -4.86 -8.86
C GLY A 150 -6.50 -4.61 -9.42
N ASP A 151 -7.49 -4.58 -8.54
CA ASP A 151 -8.76 -3.97 -8.90
C ASP A 151 -8.48 -2.50 -9.26
N GLY A 152 -9.05 -1.98 -10.35
CA GLY A 152 -8.79 -0.62 -10.83
C GLY A 152 -9.13 0.48 -9.80
N ALA A 153 -9.83 0.12 -8.72
CA ALA A 153 -10.12 0.96 -7.56
C ALA A 153 -9.01 1.02 -6.51
N LEU A 154 -8.02 0.12 -6.53
CA LEU A 154 -6.94 0.06 -5.55
C LEU A 154 -5.89 1.15 -5.82
N MET A 155 -5.63 1.99 -4.82
CA MET A 155 -4.59 3.01 -4.89
C MET A 155 -3.29 2.54 -4.22
N LEU A 156 -2.20 2.57 -4.98
CA LEU A 156 -0.88 2.20 -4.49
C LEU A 156 -0.07 3.45 -4.13
N LEU A 157 0.46 3.47 -2.91
CA LEU A 157 1.06 4.64 -2.28
C LEU A 157 2.44 4.34 -1.74
N TYR A 158 3.30 5.36 -1.66
CA TYR A 158 4.59 5.28 -0.99
C TYR A 158 4.97 6.56 -0.25
N LYS A 159 5.82 6.42 0.77
CA LYS A 159 6.50 7.52 1.45
C LYS A 159 7.87 7.07 1.90
N VAL A 160 8.86 7.92 1.68
CA VAL A 160 10.20 7.78 2.25
C VAL A 160 10.28 8.71 3.46
N SER A 161 10.50 8.15 4.64
CA SER A 161 10.54 8.85 5.93
C SER A 161 11.79 8.41 6.68
N ILE A 162 12.94 8.92 6.25
CA ILE A 162 14.24 8.64 6.87
C ILE A 162 14.29 9.42 8.19
N PRO A 163 14.45 8.75 9.35
CA PRO A 163 14.70 9.44 10.61
C PRO A 163 15.98 10.28 10.49
N SER A 164 15.90 11.55 10.89
CA SER A 164 17.05 12.47 10.98
C SER A 164 18.07 12.04 12.01
#